data_AF-A0AAD5QD49-F1
#
_entry.id   AF-A0AAD5QD49-F1
#
_cell.length_a   1.000
_cell.length_b   1.000
_cell.length_c   1.000
_cell.angle_alpha   90.00
_cell.angle_beta   90.00
_cell.angle_gamma   90.00
#
_symmetry.space_group_name_H-M   'P 1'
#
loop_
_entity.id
_entity.type
_entity.pdbx_description
1 polymer ?
#
loop_
_entity_poly.entity_id
_entity_poly.type
_entity_poly.pdbx_seq_one_letter_code
_entity_poly.pdbx_strand_id
1 'polypeptide(L)'
;MMPCANQVEYPPHFIRDELKKYCDKEGIFFKAFSSLARYEPALVQDPVALDMAKKHNTTVTTILLSWALSQDVGIIPKSATPERIVENFKVTEPKLSDEEIESLHKLDRVQHYIRYYGWRVL
;
A
#
# COMPACT_ATOMS: atom_id res chain seq x y z
N MET A 1 1.08 8.37 27.08
CA MET A 1 1.23 9.17 25.84
C MET A 1 1.14 8.19 24.69
N MET A 2 0.24 8.41 23.72
CA MET A 2 0.15 7.57 22.52
C MET A 2 1.11 8.09 21.44
N PRO A 3 1.71 7.20 20.62
CA PRO A 3 2.52 7.62 19.47
C PRO A 3 1.64 8.37 18.45
N CYS A 4 2.20 9.36 17.79
CA CYS A 4 1.50 10.12 16.75
C CYS A 4 1.28 9.32 15.46
N ALA A 5 2.10 8.30 15.19
CA ALA A 5 2.01 7.49 13.99
C ALA A 5 2.56 6.08 14.22
N ASN A 6 2.06 5.13 13.42
CA ASN A 6 2.58 3.78 13.33
C ASN A 6 2.89 3.43 11.88
N GLN A 7 4.16 3.18 11.58
CA GLN A 7 4.62 2.89 10.23
C GLN A 7 4.88 1.38 10.07
N VAL A 8 4.08 0.72 9.24
CA VAL A 8 4.13 -0.74 9.06
C VAL A 8 4.08 -1.15 7.59
N GLU A 9 4.50 -2.38 7.30
CA GLU A 9 4.36 -2.97 5.97
C GLU A 9 2.87 -3.10 5.65
N TYR A 10 2.45 -2.53 4.51
CA TYR A 10 1.05 -2.51 4.09
C TYR A 10 0.89 -2.44 2.55
N PRO A 11 1.15 -3.55 1.83
CA PRO A 11 0.72 -3.78 0.45
C PRO A 11 -0.64 -4.51 0.40
N PRO A 12 -1.33 -4.59 -0.75
CA PRO A 12 -2.57 -5.38 -0.90
C PRO A 12 -2.44 -6.86 -0.53
N HIS A 13 -1.25 -7.46 -0.66
CA HIS A 13 -0.97 -8.84 -0.23
C HIS A 13 -0.86 -9.05 1.28
N PHE A 14 -0.84 -7.96 2.05
CA PHE A 14 -0.74 -8.01 3.50
C PHE A 14 -1.50 -6.85 4.13
N ILE A 15 -2.82 -7.01 4.18
CA ILE A 15 -3.71 -6.07 4.87
C ILE A 15 -3.55 -6.23 6.38
N ARG A 16 -3.92 -5.19 7.13
CA ARG A 16 -3.72 -5.10 8.58
C ARG A 16 -4.91 -4.44 9.25
N ASP A 17 -6.12 -4.88 8.90
CA ASP A 17 -7.37 -4.21 9.28
C ASP A 17 -7.53 -4.07 10.79
N GLU A 18 -7.17 -5.10 11.57
CA GLU A 18 -7.20 -5.01 13.03
C GLU A 18 -6.26 -3.93 13.57
N LEU A 19 -5.03 -3.86 13.03
CA LEU A 19 -4.05 -2.85 13.44
C LEU A 19 -4.46 -1.45 12.98
N LYS A 20 -5.02 -1.31 11.78
CA LYS A 20 -5.53 -0.05 11.27
C LYS A 20 -6.69 0.44 12.14
N LYS A 21 -7.69 -0.41 12.41
CA LYS A 21 -8.81 -0.10 13.32
C LYS A 21 -8.34 0.32 14.70
N TYR A 22 -7.31 -0.34 15.24
CA TYR A 22 -6.70 0.07 16.50
C TYR A 22 -6.06 1.47 16.40
N CYS A 23 -5.30 1.73 15.33
CA CYS A 23 -4.68 3.03 15.12
C CYS A 23 -5.74 4.14 14.97
N ASP A 24 -6.80 3.90 14.21
CA ASP A 24 -7.92 4.83 14.02
C ASP A 24 -8.62 5.13 15.37
N LYS A 25 -8.86 4.11 16.20
CA LYS A 25 -9.48 4.26 17.53
C LYS A 25 -8.63 5.09 18.49
N GLU A 26 -7.32 4.89 18.48
CA GLU A 26 -6.39 5.53 19.42
C GLU A 26 -5.82 6.86 18.90
N GLY A 27 -6.25 7.32 17.71
CA GLY A 27 -5.76 8.55 17.09
C GLY A 27 -4.31 8.47 16.61
N ILE A 28 -3.83 7.27 16.28
CA ILE A 28 -2.48 7.01 15.76
C ILE A 28 -2.54 7.07 14.22
N PHE A 29 -1.73 7.91 13.60
CA PHE A 29 -1.68 7.98 12.13
C PHE A 29 -1.05 6.73 11.52
N PHE A 30 -1.83 5.96 10.75
CA PHE A 30 -1.35 4.74 10.10
C PHE A 30 -0.56 5.09 8.82
N LYS A 31 0.69 4.62 8.74
CA LYS A 31 1.58 4.85 7.59
C LYS A 31 2.02 3.54 6.96
N ALA A 32 1.76 3.37 5.68
CA ALA A 32 2.24 2.26 4.88
C ALA A 32 3.69 2.49 4.44
N PHE A 33 4.53 1.48 4.66
CA PHE A 33 5.80 1.32 3.95
C PHE A 33 5.77 0.05 3.09
N SER A 34 6.66 -0.01 2.09
CA SER A 34 6.74 -1.15 1.16
C SER A 34 5.41 -1.47 0.46
N SER A 35 4.61 -0.45 0.12
CA SER A 35 3.30 -0.59 -0.55
C SER A 35 3.34 -1.36 -1.87
N LEU A 36 4.51 -1.39 -2.53
CA LEU A 36 4.73 -2.15 -3.76
C LEU A 36 5.26 -3.57 -3.54
N ALA A 37 5.30 -4.06 -2.28
CA ALA A 37 5.83 -5.38 -1.93
C ALA A 37 7.23 -5.66 -2.52
N ARG A 38 8.12 -4.64 -2.56
CA ARG A 38 9.43 -4.70 -3.24
C ARG A 38 9.36 -5.06 -4.75
N TYR A 39 8.33 -4.60 -5.44
CA TYR A 39 8.04 -4.95 -6.84
C TYR A 39 7.84 -6.46 -7.05
N GLU A 40 7.22 -7.13 -6.07
CA GLU A 40 6.87 -8.55 -6.18
C GLU A 40 6.04 -8.80 -7.46
N PRO A 41 6.50 -9.66 -8.39
CA PRO A 41 5.80 -9.93 -9.64
C PRO A 41 4.34 -10.36 -9.45
N ALA A 42 4.07 -11.18 -8.44
CA ALA A 42 2.72 -11.61 -8.12
C ALA A 42 1.78 -10.46 -7.72
N LEU A 43 2.29 -9.28 -7.33
CA LEU A 43 1.47 -8.10 -7.03
C LEU A 43 1.40 -7.17 -8.25
N VAL A 44 2.56 -6.81 -8.80
CA VAL A 44 2.64 -5.77 -9.84
C VAL A 44 2.20 -6.27 -11.22
N GLN A 45 2.09 -7.58 -11.40
CA GLN A 45 1.52 -8.23 -12.59
C GLN A 45 0.16 -8.88 -12.30
N ASP A 46 -0.45 -8.61 -11.13
CA ASP A 46 -1.77 -9.12 -10.84
C ASP A 46 -2.80 -8.53 -11.84
N PRO A 47 -3.66 -9.34 -12.46
CA PRO A 47 -4.66 -8.86 -13.41
C PRO A 47 -5.55 -7.75 -12.86
N VAL A 48 -5.92 -7.80 -11.57
CA VAL A 48 -6.74 -6.76 -10.92
C VAL A 48 -6.01 -5.42 -10.94
N ALA A 49 -4.73 -5.41 -10.58
CA ALA A 49 -3.93 -4.19 -10.56
C ALA A 49 -3.64 -3.66 -11.97
N LEU A 50 -3.36 -4.55 -12.93
CA LEU A 50 -3.12 -4.20 -14.33
C LEU A 50 -4.36 -3.61 -15.01
N ASP A 51 -5.53 -4.23 -14.82
CA ASP A 51 -6.77 -3.77 -15.44
C ASP A 51 -7.24 -2.46 -14.82
N MET A 52 -7.03 -2.26 -13.52
CA MET A 52 -7.30 -0.99 -12.86
C MET A 52 -6.36 0.12 -13.35
N ALA A 53 -5.07 -0.19 -13.56
CA ALA A 53 -4.12 0.76 -14.14
C ALA A 53 -4.54 1.20 -15.54
N LYS A 54 -4.99 0.26 -16.39
CA LYS A 54 -5.56 0.58 -17.71
C LYS A 54 -6.81 1.44 -17.60
N LYS A 55 -7.76 1.07 -16.72
CA LYS A 55 -9.03 1.79 -16.53
C LYS A 55 -8.82 3.25 -16.13
N HIS A 56 -7.84 3.52 -15.27
CA HIS A 56 -7.50 4.87 -14.80
C HIS A 56 -6.43 5.56 -15.66
N ASN A 57 -6.00 4.95 -16.77
CA ASN A 57 -4.93 5.44 -17.65
C ASN A 57 -3.67 5.87 -16.89
N THR A 58 -3.25 5.03 -15.95
CA THR A 58 -2.10 5.26 -15.06
C THR A 58 -1.29 3.97 -14.92
N THR A 59 -0.31 3.94 -14.01
CA THR A 59 0.51 2.76 -13.79
C THR A 59 0.06 1.95 -12.58
N VAL A 60 0.43 0.67 -12.56
CA VAL A 60 0.18 -0.21 -11.40
C VAL A 60 0.79 0.37 -10.13
N THR A 61 1.96 1.02 -10.23
CA THR A 61 2.59 1.69 -9.07
C THR A 61 1.68 2.78 -8.52
N THR A 62 1.16 3.64 -9.39
CA THR A 62 0.22 4.70 -8.97
C THR A 62 -1.05 4.11 -8.36
N ILE A 63 -1.64 3.06 -8.96
CA ILE A 63 -2.83 2.38 -8.41
C ILE A 63 -2.58 1.83 -7.01
N LEU A 64 -1.52 1.05 -6.82
CA LEU A 64 -1.23 0.42 -5.53
C LEU A 64 -0.94 1.44 -4.42
N LEU A 65 -0.32 2.58 -4.76
CA LEU A 65 -0.12 3.68 -3.83
C LEU A 65 -1.43 4.44 -3.54
N SER A 66 -2.24 4.68 -4.58
CA SER A 66 -3.54 5.34 -4.46
C SER A 66 -4.51 4.52 -3.61
N TRP A 67 -4.44 3.19 -3.69
CA TRP A 67 -5.24 2.27 -2.87
C TRP A 67 -5.02 2.43 -1.37
N ALA A 68 -3.77 2.60 -0.94
CA ALA A 68 -3.51 2.91 0.47
C ALA A 68 -4.03 4.30 0.82
N LEU A 69 -3.72 5.30 -0.03
CA LEU A 69 -4.11 6.68 0.20
C LEU A 69 -5.63 6.89 0.27
N SER A 70 -6.42 6.16 -0.52
CA SER A 70 -7.89 6.23 -0.54
C SER A 70 -8.55 5.71 0.73
N GLN A 71 -7.78 5.08 1.63
CA GLN A 71 -8.24 4.53 2.91
C GLN A 71 -7.68 5.32 4.10
N ASP A 72 -7.29 6.58 3.89
CA ASP A 72 -6.66 7.47 4.86
C ASP A 72 -5.32 6.93 5.42
N VAL A 73 -4.62 6.12 4.63
CA VAL A 73 -3.29 5.62 4.99
C VAL A 73 -2.20 6.50 4.37
N GLY A 74 -1.28 7.00 5.20
CA GLY A 74 -0.11 7.74 4.72
C GLY A 74 0.86 6.82 3.96
N ILE A 75 1.43 7.28 2.85
CA ILE A 75 2.36 6.51 2.02
C ILE A 75 3.74 7.18 1.94
N ILE A 76 4.79 6.37 1.83
CA ILE A 76 6.19 6.83 1.69
C ILE A 76 6.95 6.07 0.60
N PRO A 77 6.56 6.20 -0.68
CA PRO A 77 7.21 5.49 -1.77
C PRO A 77 8.65 5.99 -1.96
N LYS A 78 9.62 5.06 -1.98
CA LYS A 78 11.03 5.38 -2.23
C LYS A 78 11.32 5.34 -3.73
N SER A 79 11.92 6.41 -4.26
CA SER A 79 12.51 6.43 -5.60
C SER A 79 13.78 7.29 -5.62
N ALA A 80 14.72 6.94 -6.48
CA ALA A 80 15.88 7.77 -6.83
C ALA A 80 15.88 8.16 -8.32
N THR A 81 14.85 7.73 -9.06
CA THR A 81 14.66 7.99 -10.49
C THR A 81 13.71 9.18 -10.63
N PRO A 82 14.14 10.31 -11.22
CA PRO A 82 13.33 11.53 -11.32
C PRO A 82 11.94 11.31 -11.90
N GLU A 83 11.83 10.51 -12.95
CA GLU A 83 10.56 10.23 -13.64
C GLU A 83 9.58 9.52 -12.70
N ARG A 84 10.07 8.54 -11.93
CA ARG A 84 9.28 7.82 -10.92
C ARG A 84 8.93 8.68 -9.72
N ILE A 85 9.79 9.65 -9.36
CA ILE A 85 9.47 10.61 -8.29
C ILE A 85 8.27 11.44 -8.71
N VAL A 86 8.31 12.01 -9.93
CA VAL A 86 7.18 12.78 -10.49
C VAL A 86 5.92 11.92 -10.57
N GLU A 87 6.05 10.68 -11.04
CA GLU A 87 4.94 9.72 -11.10
C GLU A 87 4.33 9.42 -9.73
N ASN A 88 5.14 9.20 -8.69
CA ASN A 88 4.65 8.94 -7.33
C ASN A 88 3.86 10.11 -6.74
N PHE A 89 4.03 11.34 -7.22
CA PHE A 89 3.19 12.47 -6.79
C PHE A 89 1.78 12.43 -7.42
N LYS A 90 1.58 11.67 -8.50
CA LYS A 90 0.28 11.54 -9.19
C LYS A 90 -0.70 10.59 -8.49
N VAL A 91 -0.29 9.97 -7.40
CA VAL A 91 -1.11 9.02 -6.59
C VAL A 91 -2.38 9.64 -5.99
N THR A 92 -2.51 10.97 -6.02
CA THR A 92 -3.73 11.67 -5.61
C THR A 92 -4.77 11.81 -6.73
N GLU A 93 -4.35 11.57 -7.99
CA GLU A 93 -5.17 11.74 -9.18
C GLU A 93 -6.24 10.64 -9.32
N PRO A 94 -5.93 9.34 -9.15
CA PRO A 94 -6.95 8.30 -9.25
C PRO A 94 -7.99 8.42 -8.13
N LYS A 95 -9.27 8.30 -8.50
CA LYS A 95 -10.38 8.19 -7.56
C LYS A 95 -10.93 6.77 -7.66
N LEU A 96 -10.40 5.91 -6.79
CA LEU A 96 -10.83 4.51 -6.74
C LEU A 96 -12.23 4.41 -6.13
N SER A 97 -13.09 3.59 -6.73
CA SER A 97 -14.40 3.28 -6.13
C SER A 97 -14.25 2.28 -4.98
N ASP A 98 -15.28 2.16 -4.14
CA ASP A 98 -15.29 1.20 -3.03
C ASP A 98 -15.11 -0.24 -3.54
N GLU A 99 -15.66 -0.57 -4.71
CA GLU A 99 -15.50 -1.89 -5.33
C GLU A 99 -14.06 -2.13 -5.81
N GLU A 100 -13.38 -1.09 -6.30
CA GLU A 100 -11.98 -1.18 -6.71
C GLU A 100 -11.06 -1.37 -5.50
N ILE A 101 -11.31 -0.59 -4.44
CA ILE A 101 -10.60 -0.72 -3.17
C ILE A 101 -10.76 -2.14 -2.64
N GLU A 102 -11.99 -2.65 -2.59
CA GLU A 102 -12.30 -4.01 -2.12
C GLU A 102 -11.68 -5.09 -3.02
N SER A 103 -11.61 -4.86 -4.33
CA SER A 103 -11.00 -5.80 -5.27
C SER A 103 -9.50 -5.96 -5.03
N LEU A 104 -8.79 -4.86 -4.73
CA LEU A 104 -7.39 -4.92 -4.31
C LEU A 104 -7.25 -5.48 -2.89
N HIS A 105 -8.18 -5.16 -1.99
CA HIS A 105 -8.19 -5.69 -0.62
C HIS A 105 -8.27 -7.22 -0.58
N LYS A 106 -9.02 -7.82 -1.51
CA LYS A 106 -9.16 -9.28 -1.69
C LYS A 106 -7.88 -9.98 -2.17
N LEU A 107 -6.84 -9.23 -2.54
CA LEU A 107 -5.53 -9.81 -2.85
C LEU A 107 -4.75 -10.21 -1.59
N ASP A 108 -5.29 -9.94 -0.39
CA ASP A 108 -4.63 -10.32 0.84
C ASP A 108 -4.33 -11.81 0.90
N ARG A 109 -3.10 -12.11 1.33
CA ARG A 109 -2.60 -13.46 1.52
C ARG A 109 -1.69 -13.57 2.73
N VAL A 110 -1.73 -12.58 3.62
CA VAL A 110 -0.91 -12.53 4.84
C VAL A 110 0.60 -12.64 4.53
N GLN A 111 1.04 -12.07 3.41
CA GLN A 111 2.41 -12.26 2.91
C GLN A 111 3.32 -11.08 3.27
N HIS A 112 4.29 -11.35 4.15
CA HIS A 112 5.38 -10.43 4.46
C HIS A 112 6.49 -10.46 3.40
N TYR A 113 6.98 -9.28 3.00
CA TYR A 113 8.12 -9.11 2.08
C TYR A 113 9.37 -8.55 2.78
N ILE A 114 9.22 -8.11 4.02
CA ILE A 114 10.29 -7.56 4.83
C ILE A 114 10.88 -8.69 5.68
N ARG A 115 12.20 -8.86 5.60
CA ARG A 115 12.90 -9.88 6.38
C ARG A 115 13.03 -9.40 7.83
N TYR A 116 12.42 -10.14 8.75
CA TYR A 116 12.58 -9.92 10.19
C TYR A 116 13.18 -11.13 10.92
N TYR A 117 13.46 -12.23 10.21
CA TYR A 117 13.99 -13.47 10.78
C TYR A 117 15.35 -13.30 11.48
N GLY A 118 16.17 -12.32 11.09
CA GLY A 118 17.44 -12.03 11.77
C GLY A 118 17.29 -11.52 13.21
N TRP A 119 16.08 -11.09 13.58
CA TRP A 119 15.73 -10.60 14.92
C TRP A 119 14.83 -11.57 15.69
N ARG A 120 14.47 -12.71 15.10
CA ARG A 120 13.78 -13.78 15.82
C ARG A 120 14.83 -14.47 16.70
N VAL A 121 15.07 -13.90 17.87
CA VAL A 121 15.83 -14.56 18.93
C VAL A 121 14.93 -15.69 19.45
N LEU A 122 15.26 -16.91 19.05
CA LEU A 122 14.81 -18.13 19.74
C LEU A 122 15.71 -18.36 20.94
#